data_AF-A0AAN6SXX2-F1
#
_entry.id   AF-A0AAN6SXX2-F1
#
_cell.length_a   1.000
_cell.length_b   1.000
_cell.length_c   1.000
_cell.angle_alpha   90.00
_cell.angle_beta   90.00
_cell.angle_gamma   90.00
#
_symmetry.space_group_name_H-M   'P 1'
#
loop_
_entity.id
_entity.type
_entity.pdbx_description
1 polymer ?
#
loop_
_entity_poly.entity_id
_entity_poly.type
_entity_poly.pdbx_seq_one_letter_code
_entity_poly.pdbx_strand_id
1 'polypeptide(L)'
;MHTSTLALSGLVATAAAETIHGVLVFARHGDRTTKHFGNQTLTPLGARQVYQAAQDYRARYLSSGSPHQIRGISEFDHVPAQVYVSAPDESILLNTATAFLQGLYPPLGDIDPEALSTMDELANGTSVSSPLTGYQYVTLHGVNDDSPETVWIKGDDNCPVLTTAAASFKASAEYSALLSSTRDFYQSLHPFVSDIYPVAADLSYAKAYDIFDIIHVASIHDASSPAHNISHGQLSQLRTLADSAEFGANYNASQPDRSIHAATFAGSVLSRLNQTVSSRGQNPKFTLLAGSYDTFLSFFGLANLTAASADFYGLPDYASTMVFELFTPSTDSSTVELDAADLHVRYLFRNGTDGALQAFPLFGSGRTELPWGEFVDTVQARAIGSAEEWCGRCQSTAVFCAAYGSGTVGGGGSEGVDVAPNGEETVSRGAWIAVLVVMAVALAGNMVWAAMWLVGKRRAKEERMAAALAVAGKAGSMSSVGKESV
;
A
#
# COMPACT_ATOMS: atom_id res chain seq x y z
N MET A 1 -62.39 -11.09 -19.53
CA MET A 1 -61.19 -11.74 -18.94
C MET A 1 -60.05 -11.53 -19.92
N HIS A 2 -59.19 -10.54 -19.69
CA HIS A 2 -57.98 -10.32 -20.48
C HIS A 2 -56.82 -10.17 -19.50
N THR A 3 -55.95 -11.19 -19.47
CA THR A 3 -54.69 -11.18 -18.76
C THR A 3 -53.60 -10.75 -19.75
N SER A 4 -53.09 -9.54 -19.57
CA SER A 4 -51.88 -9.05 -20.26
C SER A 4 -50.66 -9.63 -19.56
N THR A 5 -49.91 -10.47 -20.26
CA THR A 5 -48.59 -10.96 -19.85
C THR A 5 -47.55 -9.91 -20.24
N LEU A 6 -46.95 -9.25 -19.24
CA LEU A 6 -45.79 -8.37 -19.45
C LEU A 6 -44.54 -9.24 -19.47
N ALA A 7 -43.90 -9.39 -20.63
CA ALA A 7 -42.60 -10.01 -20.74
C ALA A 7 -41.53 -9.01 -20.29
N LEU A 8 -40.90 -9.28 -19.14
CA LEU A 8 -39.78 -8.50 -18.64
C LEU A 8 -38.50 -9.00 -19.30
N SER A 9 -38.08 -8.35 -20.39
CA SER A 9 -36.78 -8.57 -21.01
C SER A 9 -35.69 -7.94 -20.12
N GLY A 10 -35.06 -8.73 -19.27
CA GLY A 10 -33.85 -8.32 -18.56
C GLY A 10 -32.67 -8.26 -19.54
N LEU A 11 -32.12 -7.08 -19.76
CA LEU A 11 -30.77 -6.96 -20.33
C LEU A 11 -29.78 -7.46 -19.27
N VAL A 12 -29.29 -8.69 -19.44
CA VAL A 12 -28.06 -9.13 -18.80
C VAL A 12 -26.92 -8.41 -19.54
N ALA A 13 -26.41 -7.33 -18.95
CA ALA A 13 -25.14 -6.78 -19.38
C ALA A 13 -24.06 -7.82 -19.05
N THR A 14 -23.61 -8.57 -20.05
CA THR A 14 -22.39 -9.36 -19.93
C THR A 14 -21.24 -8.39 -19.78
N ALA A 15 -20.75 -8.19 -18.55
CA ALA A 15 -19.50 -7.49 -18.32
C ALA A 15 -18.42 -8.17 -19.18
N ALA A 16 -17.73 -7.39 -20.01
CA ALA A 16 -16.62 -7.91 -20.80
C ALA A 16 -15.58 -8.52 -19.83
N ALA A 17 -15.12 -9.74 -20.12
CA ALA A 17 -14.19 -10.44 -19.24
C ALA A 17 -12.82 -9.73 -19.26
N GLU A 18 -12.52 -8.94 -18.23
CA GLU A 18 -11.19 -8.39 -17.99
C GLU A 18 -10.30 -9.43 -17.29
N THR A 19 -8.98 -9.22 -17.32
CA THR A 19 -8.03 -10.05 -16.56
C THR A 19 -7.21 -9.17 -15.64
N ILE A 20 -7.33 -9.39 -14.33
CA ILE A 20 -6.50 -8.73 -13.32
C ILE A 20 -5.17 -9.46 -13.20
N HIS A 21 -4.05 -8.74 -13.33
CA HIS A 21 -2.70 -9.30 -13.25
C HIS A 21 -2.03 -9.03 -11.91
N GLY A 22 -2.41 -7.95 -11.25
CA GLY A 22 -2.05 -7.69 -9.88
C GLY A 22 -2.70 -6.43 -9.34
N VAL A 23 -2.58 -6.25 -8.03
CA VAL A 23 -3.17 -5.12 -7.31
C VAL A 23 -2.20 -4.56 -6.29
N LEU A 24 -2.28 -3.25 -6.07
CA LEU A 24 -1.75 -2.61 -4.87
C LEU A 24 -2.90 -2.04 -4.06
N VAL A 25 -2.94 -2.37 -2.77
CA VAL A 25 -3.89 -1.88 -1.79
C VAL A 25 -3.15 -1.04 -0.77
N PHE A 26 -3.58 0.21 -0.57
CA PHE A 26 -3.16 1.04 0.55
C PHE A 26 -4.28 1.09 1.58
N ALA A 27 -4.03 0.63 2.80
CA ALA A 27 -5.04 0.48 3.84
C ALA A 27 -4.78 1.44 5.00
N ARG A 28 -5.83 2.20 5.38
CA ARG A 28 -5.86 2.94 6.64
C ARG A 28 -6.06 1.95 7.78
N HIS A 29 -5.48 2.24 8.94
CA HIS A 29 -5.82 1.56 10.18
C HIS A 29 -7.34 1.58 10.48
N GLY A 30 -7.79 0.57 11.22
CA GLY A 30 -9.13 0.53 11.79
C GLY A 30 -9.28 1.49 12.96
N ASP A 31 -10.43 1.40 13.64
CA ASP A 31 -10.70 2.09 14.90
C ASP A 31 -9.57 1.90 15.93
N ARG A 32 -9.29 2.97 16.68
CA ARG A 32 -8.14 3.09 17.57
C ARG A 32 -8.47 3.94 18.79
N THR A 33 -7.65 3.83 19.83
CA THR A 33 -7.67 4.80 20.94
C THR A 33 -7.36 6.22 20.43
N THR A 34 -7.72 7.26 21.19
CA THR A 34 -7.49 8.65 20.77
C THR A 34 -6.00 8.95 20.60
N LYS A 35 -5.67 9.77 19.58
CA LYS A 35 -4.32 10.27 19.32
C LYS A 35 -3.88 11.32 20.35
N HIS A 36 -4.82 11.94 21.06
CA HIS A 36 -4.54 13.04 21.99
C HIS A 36 -3.48 12.70 23.05
N PHE A 37 -3.54 11.48 23.62
CA PHE A 37 -2.60 11.03 24.65
C PHE A 37 -1.29 10.46 24.10
N GLY A 38 -1.14 10.38 22.78
CA GLY A 38 -0.07 9.63 22.11
C GLY A 38 -0.24 8.11 22.27
N ASN A 39 0.68 7.35 21.65
CA ASN A 39 0.72 5.88 21.70
C ASN A 39 -0.61 5.20 21.35
N GLN A 40 -1.34 5.76 20.39
CA GLN A 40 -2.59 5.22 19.92
C GLN A 40 -2.44 3.75 19.51
N THR A 41 -3.42 2.93 19.88
CA THR A 41 -3.39 1.49 19.66
C THR A 41 -4.65 1.06 18.90
N LEU A 42 -4.49 0.13 17.97
CA LEU A 42 -5.62 -0.50 17.27
C LEU A 42 -6.52 -1.20 18.29
N THR A 43 -7.82 -0.92 18.27
CA THR A 43 -8.75 -1.60 19.19
C THR A 43 -9.19 -2.96 18.62
N PRO A 44 -9.85 -3.81 19.42
CA PRO A 44 -10.53 -4.99 18.89
C PRO A 44 -11.62 -4.67 17.86
N LEU A 45 -12.25 -3.50 17.94
CA LEU A 45 -13.19 -3.03 16.91
C LEU A 45 -12.43 -2.74 15.61
N GLY A 46 -11.32 -2.01 15.69
CA GLY A 46 -10.50 -1.69 14.52
C GLY A 46 -9.89 -2.91 13.85
N ALA A 47 -9.42 -3.89 14.62
CA ALA A 47 -8.95 -5.16 14.06
C ALA A 47 -10.06 -5.90 13.30
N ARG A 48 -11.28 -5.94 13.86
CA ARG A 48 -12.45 -6.55 13.21
C ARG A 48 -12.84 -5.82 11.93
N GLN A 49 -12.84 -4.50 11.95
CA GLN A 49 -13.12 -3.64 10.80
C GLN A 49 -12.17 -3.95 9.62
N VAL A 50 -10.86 -3.99 9.90
CA VAL A 50 -9.86 -4.27 8.87
C VAL A 50 -9.96 -5.72 8.39
N TYR A 51 -10.17 -6.68 9.29
CA TYR A 51 -10.40 -8.08 8.96
C TYR A 51 -11.59 -8.27 8.01
N GLN A 52 -12.73 -7.65 8.33
CA GLN A 52 -13.95 -7.70 7.51
C GLN A 52 -13.73 -7.08 6.14
N ALA A 53 -13.10 -5.90 6.08
CA ALA A 53 -12.77 -5.28 4.79
C ALA A 53 -11.89 -6.22 3.95
N ALA A 54 -10.89 -6.86 4.54
CA ALA A 54 -9.99 -7.79 3.85
C ALA A 54 -10.66 -9.07 3.34
N GLN A 55 -11.74 -9.55 3.97
CA GLN A 55 -12.53 -10.67 3.46
C GLN A 55 -13.16 -10.35 2.09
N ASP A 56 -13.55 -9.10 1.86
CA ASP A 56 -14.05 -8.67 0.54
C ASP A 56 -12.94 -8.67 -0.51
N TYR A 57 -11.69 -8.38 -0.12
CA TYR A 57 -10.54 -8.50 -1.01
C TYR A 57 -10.24 -9.95 -1.35
N ARG A 58 -10.35 -10.87 -0.38
CA ARG A 58 -10.28 -12.32 -0.65
C ARG A 58 -11.34 -12.74 -1.66
N ALA A 59 -12.60 -12.39 -1.40
CA ALA A 59 -13.72 -12.72 -2.26
C ALA A 59 -13.57 -12.15 -3.68
N ARG A 60 -13.03 -10.93 -3.81
CA ARG A 60 -12.82 -10.27 -5.11
C ARG A 60 -11.61 -10.82 -5.86
N TYR A 61 -10.47 -10.98 -5.20
CA TYR A 61 -9.19 -11.17 -5.88
C TYR A 61 -8.62 -12.58 -5.80
N LEU A 62 -8.99 -13.38 -4.79
CA LEU A 62 -8.43 -14.73 -4.59
C LEU A 62 -9.41 -15.82 -5.02
N SER A 63 -10.71 -15.63 -4.77
CA SER A 63 -11.72 -16.66 -5.04
C SER A 63 -11.86 -16.98 -6.53
N SER A 64 -11.79 -18.27 -6.89
CA SER A 64 -11.87 -18.76 -8.28
C SER A 64 -13.19 -18.46 -9.00
N GLY A 65 -14.27 -18.25 -8.24
CA GLY A 65 -15.57 -17.83 -8.79
C GLY A 65 -15.68 -16.33 -9.09
N SER A 66 -14.69 -15.52 -8.72
CA SER A 66 -14.74 -14.07 -8.92
C SER A 66 -14.39 -13.67 -10.35
N PRO A 67 -15.16 -12.78 -11.00
CA PRO A 67 -14.77 -12.21 -12.30
C PRO A 67 -13.52 -11.32 -12.22
N HIS A 68 -13.09 -10.96 -11.01
CA HIS A 68 -11.91 -10.13 -10.76
C HIS A 68 -10.77 -10.91 -10.09
N GLN A 69 -10.82 -12.24 -10.10
CA GLN A 69 -9.73 -13.04 -9.55
C GLN A 69 -8.41 -12.62 -10.22
N ILE A 70 -7.38 -12.40 -9.40
CA ILE A 70 -6.04 -12.12 -9.93
C ILE A 70 -5.54 -13.40 -10.59
N ARG A 71 -5.15 -13.28 -11.87
CA ARG A 71 -4.74 -14.41 -12.68
C ARG A 71 -3.63 -15.21 -12.00
N GLY A 72 -3.91 -16.47 -11.69
CA GLY A 72 -2.95 -17.42 -11.13
C GLY A 72 -2.51 -17.13 -9.70
N ILE A 73 -3.23 -16.30 -8.95
CA ILE A 73 -3.04 -16.21 -7.49
C ILE A 73 -3.54 -17.50 -6.83
N SER A 74 -2.87 -17.94 -5.78
CA SER A 74 -3.31 -19.07 -4.98
C SER A 74 -4.51 -18.65 -4.12
N GLU A 75 -5.64 -19.35 -4.31
CA GLU A 75 -6.90 -19.06 -3.61
C GLU A 75 -6.83 -19.40 -2.12
N PHE A 76 -6.32 -20.59 -1.77
CA PHE A 76 -6.34 -21.11 -0.40
C PHE A 76 -5.00 -20.89 0.30
N ASP A 77 -3.92 -21.40 -0.28
CA ASP A 77 -2.59 -21.38 0.32
C ASP A 77 -1.87 -20.06 0.07
N HIS A 78 -1.27 -19.49 1.11
CA HIS A 78 -0.33 -18.38 0.96
C HIS A 78 0.95 -18.84 0.24
N VAL A 79 1.20 -18.24 -0.93
CA VAL A 79 2.47 -18.40 -1.67
C VAL A 79 3.32 -17.15 -1.46
N PRO A 80 4.46 -17.22 -0.75
CA PRO A 80 5.25 -16.04 -0.35
C PRO A 80 5.65 -15.09 -1.49
N ALA A 81 5.89 -15.63 -2.69
CA ALA A 81 6.25 -14.80 -3.84
C ALA A 81 5.09 -13.96 -4.39
N GLN A 82 3.84 -14.40 -4.19
CA GLN A 82 2.66 -13.77 -4.78
C GLN A 82 2.14 -12.59 -3.96
N VAL A 83 2.49 -12.50 -2.68
CA VAL A 83 1.95 -11.51 -1.75
C VAL A 83 3.10 -10.72 -1.12
N TYR A 84 3.09 -9.40 -1.29
CA TYR A 84 4.02 -8.50 -0.61
C TYR A 84 3.24 -7.59 0.33
N VAL A 85 3.60 -7.58 1.61
CA VAL A 85 2.95 -6.72 2.60
C VAL A 85 3.99 -5.94 3.39
N SER A 86 3.77 -4.63 3.53
CA SER A 86 4.61 -3.80 4.39
C SER A 86 3.81 -2.76 5.17
N ALA A 87 4.34 -2.41 6.34
CA ALA A 87 3.86 -1.31 7.16
C ALA A 87 5.06 -0.65 7.85
N PRO A 88 4.99 0.64 8.24
CA PRO A 88 5.95 1.24 9.15
C PRO A 88 6.01 0.44 10.44
N ASP A 89 7.16 0.47 11.14
CA ASP A 89 7.39 -0.19 12.42
C ASP A 89 6.66 0.51 13.59
N GLU A 90 5.36 0.71 13.40
CA GLU A 90 4.42 1.28 14.34
C GLU A 90 3.37 0.21 14.67
N SER A 91 3.16 -0.03 15.97
CA SER A 91 2.29 -1.12 16.43
C SER A 91 0.88 -1.07 15.83
N ILE A 92 0.29 0.12 15.69
CA ILE A 92 -1.04 0.30 15.08
C ILE A 92 -1.07 -0.11 13.60
N LEU A 93 -0.02 0.18 12.83
CA LEU A 93 0.05 -0.11 11.39
C LEU A 93 0.44 -1.56 11.13
N LEU A 94 1.37 -2.12 11.90
CA LEU A 94 1.71 -3.55 11.87
C LEU A 94 0.50 -4.41 12.25
N ASN A 95 -0.24 -4.03 13.30
CA ASN A 95 -1.45 -4.74 13.71
C ASN A 95 -2.57 -4.60 12.67
N THR A 96 -2.68 -3.45 12.00
CA THR A 96 -3.59 -3.25 10.87
C THR A 96 -3.27 -4.21 9.73
N ALA A 97 -2.01 -4.25 9.29
CA ALA A 97 -1.59 -5.16 8.23
C ALA A 97 -1.81 -6.63 8.63
N THR A 98 -1.54 -6.98 9.88
CA THR A 98 -1.80 -8.32 10.43
C THR A 98 -3.29 -8.68 10.38
N ALA A 99 -4.17 -7.80 10.84
CA ALA A 99 -5.62 -8.01 10.80
C ALA A 99 -6.14 -8.13 9.35
N PHE A 100 -5.58 -7.35 8.43
CA PHE A 100 -5.90 -7.45 7.00
C PHE A 100 -5.48 -8.83 6.45
N LEU A 101 -4.26 -9.27 6.75
CA LEU A 101 -3.73 -10.57 6.31
C LEU A 101 -4.58 -11.74 6.83
N GLN A 102 -5.09 -11.63 8.05
CA GLN A 102 -6.02 -12.62 8.63
C GLN A 102 -7.36 -12.71 7.87
N GLY A 103 -7.85 -11.61 7.28
CA GLY A 103 -9.03 -11.64 6.42
C GLY A 103 -8.73 -12.10 4.99
N LEU A 104 -7.54 -11.78 4.47
CA LEU A 104 -7.12 -12.14 3.11
C LEU A 104 -6.77 -13.63 2.97
N TYR A 105 -5.95 -14.15 3.88
CA TYR A 105 -5.58 -15.56 4.03
C TYR A 105 -5.94 -16.04 5.44
N PRO A 106 -7.23 -16.29 5.71
CA PRO A 106 -7.69 -16.80 7.00
C PRO A 106 -7.13 -18.19 7.30
N PRO A 107 -7.29 -18.71 8.54
CA PRO A 107 -6.96 -20.08 8.86
C PRO A 107 -7.52 -21.05 7.81
N LEU A 108 -6.69 -21.97 7.32
CA LEU A 108 -7.10 -22.87 6.24
C LEU A 108 -8.33 -23.68 6.60
N GLY A 109 -8.50 -24.09 7.86
CA GLY A 109 -9.70 -24.83 8.27
C GLY A 109 -11.01 -24.04 8.15
N ASP A 110 -10.96 -22.71 8.04
CA ASP A 110 -12.16 -21.87 7.87
C ASP A 110 -12.61 -21.80 6.40
N ILE A 111 -11.70 -22.04 5.45
CA ILE A 111 -11.91 -21.85 4.01
C ILE A 111 -11.72 -23.12 3.17
N ASP A 112 -10.96 -24.09 3.68
CA ASP A 112 -10.70 -25.41 3.12
C ASP A 112 -10.47 -26.44 4.26
N PRO A 113 -11.55 -26.90 4.92
CA PRO A 113 -11.47 -27.86 6.02
C PRO A 113 -10.84 -29.21 5.62
N GLU A 114 -10.97 -29.59 4.35
CA GLU A 114 -10.41 -30.85 3.83
C GLU A 114 -8.88 -30.77 3.75
N ALA A 115 -8.35 -29.65 3.23
CA ALA A 115 -6.90 -29.42 3.19
C ALA A 115 -6.25 -29.46 4.57
N LEU A 116 -6.93 -28.96 5.61
CA LEU A 116 -6.42 -28.98 6.99
C LEU A 116 -6.08 -30.40 7.47
N SER A 117 -6.88 -31.40 7.08
CA SER A 117 -6.68 -32.80 7.48
C SER A 117 -5.53 -33.51 6.75
N THR A 118 -5.07 -32.91 5.64
CA THR A 118 -4.00 -33.42 4.78
C THR A 118 -2.66 -32.69 4.97
N MET A 119 -2.60 -31.72 5.88
CA MET A 119 -1.39 -30.93 6.12
C MET A 119 -0.32 -31.73 6.85
N ASP A 120 0.91 -31.63 6.32
CA ASP A 120 2.17 -32.19 6.79
C ASP A 120 2.05 -33.59 7.40
N GLU A 121 1.85 -34.58 6.53
CA GLU A 121 2.04 -35.99 6.91
C GLU A 121 3.52 -36.22 7.26
N LEU A 122 3.75 -36.49 8.55
CA LEU A 122 5.07 -36.80 9.07
C LEU A 122 5.47 -38.23 8.66
N ALA A 123 6.77 -38.51 8.62
CA ALA A 123 7.30 -39.82 8.20
C ALA A 123 6.82 -41.01 9.06
N ASN A 124 6.21 -40.77 10.22
CA ASN A 124 5.60 -41.78 11.09
C ASN A 124 4.10 -42.02 10.79
N GLY A 125 3.55 -41.39 9.75
CA GLY A 125 2.14 -41.49 9.36
C GLY A 125 1.17 -40.64 10.18
N THR A 126 1.66 -39.72 11.02
CA THR A 126 0.79 -38.74 11.72
C THR A 126 0.75 -37.43 10.94
N SER A 127 -0.41 -36.80 10.84
CA SER A 127 -0.56 -35.46 10.27
C SER A 127 -0.47 -34.39 11.35
N VAL A 128 0.12 -33.25 11.01
CA VAL A 128 0.15 -32.06 11.88
C VAL A 128 -0.34 -30.84 11.12
N SER A 129 -1.20 -30.05 11.75
CA SER A 129 -1.64 -28.77 11.20
C SER A 129 -0.97 -27.62 11.94
N SER A 130 -0.85 -26.47 11.27
CA SER A 130 -0.50 -25.22 11.97
C SER A 130 -1.53 -24.92 13.09
N PRO A 131 -1.11 -24.24 14.18
CA PRO A 131 -2.01 -23.82 15.26
C PRO A 131 -3.17 -22.94 14.76
N LEU A 132 -4.13 -22.66 15.65
CA LEU A 132 -5.28 -21.78 15.37
C LEU A 132 -6.05 -22.20 14.10
N THR A 133 -6.37 -23.50 14.00
CA THR A 133 -7.15 -24.06 12.87
C THR A 133 -6.46 -23.91 11.51
N GLY A 134 -5.14 -24.09 11.48
CA GLY A 134 -4.36 -23.98 10.24
C GLY A 134 -4.03 -22.54 9.85
N TYR A 135 -3.70 -21.71 10.83
CA TYR A 135 -3.29 -20.33 10.59
C TYR A 135 -2.14 -20.22 9.58
N GLN A 136 -2.29 -19.28 8.65
CA GLN A 136 -1.33 -19.06 7.57
C GLN A 136 -0.37 -17.92 7.94
N TYR A 137 0.92 -18.22 7.93
CA TYR A 137 1.97 -17.24 8.27
C TYR A 137 2.37 -16.43 7.03
N VAL A 138 1.56 -15.42 6.71
CA VAL A 138 1.88 -14.45 5.66
C VAL A 138 2.99 -13.50 6.13
N THR A 139 3.97 -13.23 5.28
CA THR A 139 5.11 -12.36 5.65
C THR A 139 4.69 -10.88 5.66
N LEU A 140 4.86 -10.23 6.81
CA LEU A 140 4.69 -8.80 6.99
C LEU A 140 6.06 -8.14 7.17
N HIS A 141 6.41 -7.21 6.29
CA HIS A 141 7.64 -6.44 6.38
C HIS A 141 7.39 -5.16 7.20
N GLY A 142 7.89 -5.13 8.44
CA GLY A 142 8.00 -3.90 9.22
C GLY A 142 9.14 -3.04 8.71
N VAL A 143 8.86 -1.77 8.42
CA VAL A 143 9.83 -0.81 7.91
C VAL A 143 10.22 0.15 9.02
N ASN A 144 11.46 0.04 9.47
CA ASN A 144 12.02 0.93 10.49
C ASN A 144 12.16 2.37 9.96
N ASP A 145 12.03 3.35 10.83
CA ASP A 145 12.10 4.78 10.55
C ASP A 145 13.48 5.26 10.05
N ASP A 146 14.56 4.55 10.40
CA ASP A 146 15.90 4.80 9.88
C ASP A 146 16.17 4.14 8.52
N SER A 147 15.18 3.44 7.94
CA SER A 147 15.31 2.84 6.61
C SER A 147 14.90 3.82 5.50
N PRO A 148 15.64 3.90 4.38
CA PRO A 148 15.19 4.66 3.21
C PRO A 148 13.86 4.14 2.63
N GLU A 149 13.45 2.90 2.96
CA GLU A 149 12.14 2.36 2.55
C GLU A 149 10.95 3.03 3.28
N THR A 150 11.19 3.73 4.39
CA THR A 150 10.11 4.37 5.17
C THR A 150 9.40 5.43 4.35
N VAL A 151 10.13 6.12 3.45
CA VAL A 151 9.60 7.25 2.68
C VAL A 151 8.43 6.86 1.77
N TRP A 152 8.31 5.57 1.42
CA TRP A 152 7.25 5.04 0.56
C TRP A 152 5.88 4.95 1.22
N ILE A 153 5.83 4.89 2.56
CA ILE A 153 4.59 4.82 3.34
C ILE A 153 4.46 6.00 4.31
N LYS A 154 5.58 6.59 4.74
CA LYS A 154 5.68 7.71 5.69
C LYS A 154 6.67 8.75 5.20
N GLY A 155 6.42 9.28 4.00
CA GLY A 155 7.24 10.34 3.39
C GLY A 155 7.03 11.72 4.03
N ASP A 156 6.11 11.83 4.98
CA ASP A 156 5.85 12.99 5.83
C ASP A 156 6.78 13.01 7.06
N ASP A 157 7.10 11.84 7.60
CA ASP A 157 7.98 11.69 8.76
C ASP A 157 9.41 12.15 8.42
N ASN A 158 10.06 12.84 9.36
CA ASN A 158 11.39 13.43 9.17
C ASN A 158 11.53 14.35 7.94
N CYS A 159 10.44 15.02 7.53
CA CYS A 159 10.43 15.99 6.43
C CYS A 159 10.19 17.44 6.90
N PRO A 160 11.24 18.22 7.23
CA PRO A 160 11.12 19.61 7.65
C PRO A 160 10.40 20.52 6.65
N VAL A 161 10.65 20.32 5.36
CA VAL A 161 10.01 21.11 4.29
C VAL A 161 8.50 20.89 4.26
N LEU A 162 8.03 19.64 4.30
CA LEU A 162 6.60 19.32 4.39
C LEU A 162 5.98 19.90 5.66
N THR A 163 6.65 19.72 6.82
CA THR A 163 6.18 20.25 8.11
C THR A 163 5.97 21.77 8.04
N THR A 164 6.92 22.49 7.45
CA THR A 164 6.85 23.95 7.26
C THR A 164 5.73 24.33 6.30
N ALA A 165 5.60 23.61 5.17
CA ALA A 165 4.56 23.84 4.19
C ALA A 165 3.16 23.62 4.77
N ALA A 166 2.94 22.55 5.53
CA ALA A 166 1.69 22.25 6.21
C ALA A 166 1.35 23.34 7.25
N ALA A 167 2.32 23.79 8.03
CA ALA A 167 2.14 24.85 9.03
C ALA A 167 1.68 26.18 8.41
N SER A 168 2.04 26.47 7.16
CA SER A 168 1.62 27.69 6.46
C SER A 168 0.10 27.75 6.21
N PHE A 169 -0.63 26.63 6.31
CA PHE A 169 -2.10 26.65 6.27
C PHE A 169 -2.69 27.57 7.35
N LYS A 170 -2.06 27.62 8.53
CA LYS A 170 -2.49 28.48 9.64
C LYS A 170 -2.38 29.98 9.34
N ALA A 171 -1.61 30.37 8.32
CA ALA A 171 -1.49 31.74 7.85
C ALA A 171 -2.48 32.08 6.72
N SER A 172 -3.31 31.13 6.28
CA SER A 172 -4.25 31.34 5.18
C SER A 172 -5.49 32.15 5.61
N ALA A 173 -6.12 32.80 4.63
CA ALA A 173 -7.39 33.50 4.83
C ALA A 173 -8.52 32.53 5.21
N GLU A 174 -8.52 31.33 4.61
CA GLU A 174 -9.48 30.26 4.92
C GLU A 174 -9.39 29.84 6.39
N TYR A 175 -8.19 29.52 6.88
CA TYR A 175 -7.97 29.15 8.28
C TYR A 175 -8.42 30.28 9.22
N SER A 176 -8.06 31.53 8.91
CA SER A 176 -8.42 32.69 9.73
C SER A 176 -9.93 32.90 9.79
N ALA A 177 -10.62 32.72 8.67
CA ALA A 177 -12.07 32.80 8.58
C ALA A 177 -12.74 31.71 9.44
N LEU A 178 -12.34 30.45 9.27
CA LEU A 178 -12.90 29.31 10.03
C LEU A 178 -12.61 29.43 11.53
N LEU A 179 -11.40 29.86 11.90
CA LEU A 179 -11.02 30.10 13.30
C LEU A 179 -11.93 31.13 13.97
N SER A 180 -12.25 32.22 13.29
CA SER A 180 -13.13 33.26 13.83
C SER A 180 -14.61 32.83 13.81
N SER A 181 -15.09 32.27 12.71
CA SER A 181 -16.51 32.00 12.49
C SER A 181 -17.04 30.79 13.28
N THR A 182 -16.16 29.85 13.66
CA THR A 182 -16.55 28.63 14.38
C THR A 182 -16.20 28.65 15.87
N ARG A 183 -15.69 29.78 16.38
CA ARG A 183 -15.27 29.92 17.78
C ARG A 183 -16.37 29.54 18.77
N ASP A 184 -17.57 30.10 18.61
CA ASP A 184 -18.69 29.85 19.53
C ASP A 184 -19.14 28.38 19.45
N PHE A 185 -19.09 27.78 18.25
CA PHE A 185 -19.36 26.36 18.06
C PHE A 185 -18.37 25.50 18.85
N TYR A 186 -17.06 25.72 18.72
CA TYR A 186 -16.05 24.96 19.47
C TYR A 186 -16.19 25.15 20.98
N GLN A 187 -16.45 26.36 21.47
CA GLN A 187 -16.68 26.60 22.89
C GLN A 187 -17.92 25.85 23.41
N SER A 188 -18.95 25.68 22.58
CA SER A 188 -20.14 24.90 22.93
C SER A 188 -19.88 23.40 23.12
N LEU A 189 -18.74 22.88 22.62
CA LEU A 189 -18.34 21.47 22.77
C LEU A 189 -17.64 21.18 24.11
N HIS A 190 -17.33 22.21 24.91
CA HIS A 190 -16.62 22.05 26.19
C HIS A 190 -17.23 21.00 27.13
N PRO A 191 -18.56 20.87 27.28
CA PRO A 191 -19.16 19.83 28.13
C PRO A 191 -18.81 18.40 27.72
N PHE A 192 -18.41 18.16 26.47
CA PHE A 192 -18.05 16.83 25.95
C PHE A 192 -16.58 16.47 26.18
N VAL A 193 -15.74 17.46 26.51
CA VAL A 193 -14.28 17.30 26.63
C VAL A 193 -13.72 17.99 27.87
N SER A 194 -14.55 18.35 28.85
CA SER A 194 -14.15 19.16 30.02
C SER A 194 -13.06 18.53 30.87
N ASP A 195 -12.98 17.19 30.89
CA ASP A 195 -11.97 16.44 31.63
C ASP A 195 -10.58 16.51 30.98
N ILE A 196 -10.54 16.85 29.69
CA ILE A 196 -9.31 16.98 28.89
C ILE A 196 -8.96 18.47 28.68
N TYR A 197 -9.97 19.29 28.44
CA TYR A 197 -9.86 20.73 28.27
C TYR A 197 -10.55 21.46 29.44
N PRO A 198 -9.80 21.93 30.44
CA PRO A 198 -10.38 22.56 31.62
C PRO A 198 -11.12 23.88 31.32
N VAL A 199 -10.75 24.56 30.22
CA VAL A 199 -11.26 25.89 29.88
C VAL A 199 -11.89 25.87 28.48
N ALA A 200 -13.16 26.28 28.36
CA ALA A 200 -13.87 26.35 27.09
C ALA A 200 -13.16 27.24 26.05
N ALA A 201 -12.51 28.32 26.48
CA ALA A 201 -11.77 29.24 25.62
C ALA A 201 -10.57 28.59 24.90
N ASP A 202 -10.10 27.43 25.36
CA ASP A 202 -9.01 26.68 24.72
C ASP A 202 -9.48 25.87 23.50
N LEU A 203 -10.80 25.74 23.29
CA LEU A 203 -11.39 25.03 22.17
C LEU A 203 -11.59 26.00 21.00
N SER A 204 -11.01 25.64 19.85
CA SER A 204 -11.15 26.40 18.60
C SER A 204 -10.78 25.53 17.40
N TYR A 205 -10.99 26.06 16.20
CA TYR A 205 -10.57 25.44 14.94
C TYR A 205 -9.07 25.11 14.89
N ALA A 206 -8.24 25.81 15.69
CA ALA A 206 -6.82 25.49 15.80
C ALA A 206 -6.53 24.06 16.31
N LYS A 207 -7.53 23.41 16.91
CA LYS A 207 -7.49 22.04 17.41
C LYS A 207 -8.59 21.17 16.78
N ALA A 208 -9.00 21.51 15.55
CA ALA A 208 -10.16 20.90 14.89
C ALA A 208 -10.12 19.37 14.89
N TYR A 209 -9.00 18.77 14.43
CA TYR A 209 -8.84 17.32 14.41
C TYR A 209 -8.77 16.71 15.82
N ASP A 210 -8.01 17.32 16.73
CA ASP A 210 -7.83 16.79 18.09
C ASP A 210 -9.15 16.72 18.87
N ILE A 211 -9.95 17.80 18.82
CA ILE A 211 -11.28 17.85 19.45
C ILE A 211 -12.23 16.84 18.80
N PHE A 212 -12.21 16.74 17.46
CA PHE A 212 -12.97 15.72 16.74
C PHE A 212 -12.59 14.31 17.18
N ASP A 213 -11.30 14.01 17.24
CA ASP A 213 -10.79 12.69 17.57
C ASP A 213 -11.16 12.24 18.98
N ILE A 214 -11.00 13.14 19.97
CA ILE A 214 -11.39 12.87 21.36
C ILE A 214 -12.88 12.52 21.43
N ILE A 215 -13.74 13.39 20.88
CA ILE A 215 -15.20 13.22 20.95
C ILE A 215 -15.63 11.97 20.18
N HIS A 216 -15.07 11.74 18.98
CA HIS A 216 -15.41 10.60 18.14
C HIS A 216 -15.05 9.28 18.84
N VAL A 217 -13.81 9.15 19.33
CA VAL A 217 -13.37 7.92 20.03
C VAL A 217 -14.17 7.71 21.32
N ALA A 218 -14.39 8.76 22.12
CA ALA A 218 -15.18 8.65 23.35
C ALA A 218 -16.63 8.22 23.07
N SER A 219 -17.24 8.72 21.98
CA SER A 219 -18.58 8.32 21.56
C SER A 219 -18.69 6.85 21.12
N ILE A 220 -17.57 6.21 20.74
CA ILE A 220 -17.52 4.79 20.36
C ILE A 220 -17.27 3.91 21.59
N HIS A 221 -16.32 4.28 22.45
CA HIS A 221 -15.75 3.36 23.45
C HIS A 221 -16.15 3.63 24.90
N ASP A 222 -16.52 4.86 25.25
CA ASP A 222 -16.78 5.24 26.63
C ASP A 222 -18.26 5.56 26.83
N ALA A 223 -19.04 4.55 27.20
CA ALA A 223 -20.47 4.67 27.47
C ALA A 223 -20.82 5.70 28.56
N SER A 224 -19.87 6.06 29.42
CA SER A 224 -20.06 7.06 30.48
C SER A 224 -19.66 8.48 30.06
N SER A 225 -18.99 8.63 28.92
CA SER A 225 -18.56 9.92 28.41
C SER A 225 -19.75 10.81 28.06
N PRO A 226 -19.71 12.10 28.41
CA PRO A 226 -20.69 13.06 27.91
C PRO A 226 -20.75 13.14 26.37
N ALA A 227 -19.71 12.69 25.66
CA ALA A 227 -19.67 12.63 24.20
C ALA A 227 -20.82 11.81 23.59
N HIS A 228 -21.45 10.87 24.31
CA HIS A 228 -22.67 10.18 23.85
C HIS A 228 -23.88 11.10 23.65
N ASN A 229 -23.88 12.26 24.31
CA ASN A 229 -24.97 13.23 24.22
C ASN A 229 -24.73 14.28 23.12
N ILE A 230 -23.64 14.19 22.36
CA ILE A 230 -23.42 15.08 21.22
C ILE A 230 -24.51 14.84 20.17
N SER A 231 -25.13 15.92 19.67
CA SER A 231 -26.10 15.76 18.61
C SER A 231 -25.43 15.37 17.28
N HIS A 232 -26.17 14.66 16.42
CA HIS A 232 -25.67 14.30 15.09
C HIS A 232 -25.22 15.52 14.28
N GLY A 233 -25.95 16.63 14.37
CA GLY A 233 -25.59 17.89 13.71
C GLY A 233 -24.27 18.50 14.22
N GLN A 234 -24.04 18.47 15.54
CA GLN A 234 -22.76 18.93 16.11
C GLN A 234 -21.60 18.02 15.71
N LEU A 235 -21.79 16.70 15.75
CA LEU A 235 -20.74 15.77 15.36
C LEU A 235 -20.42 15.88 13.86
N SER A 236 -21.44 16.04 13.01
CA SER A 236 -21.26 16.27 11.57
C SER A 236 -20.50 17.57 11.30
N GLN A 237 -20.89 18.69 11.94
CA GLN A 237 -20.17 19.95 11.79
C GLN A 237 -18.72 19.86 12.30
N LEU A 238 -18.49 19.19 13.43
CA LEU A 238 -17.15 18.96 13.98
C LEU A 238 -16.28 18.14 13.03
N ARG A 239 -16.84 17.06 12.46
CA ARG A 239 -16.18 16.24 11.44
C ARG A 239 -15.81 17.07 10.21
N THR A 240 -16.75 17.84 9.64
CA THR A 240 -16.47 18.70 8.48
C THR A 240 -15.35 19.71 8.75
N LEU A 241 -15.28 20.25 9.96
CA LEU A 241 -14.19 21.17 10.33
C LEU A 241 -12.85 20.43 10.48
N ALA A 242 -12.84 19.23 11.06
CA ALA A 242 -11.64 18.40 11.09
C ALA A 242 -11.17 18.01 9.69
N ASP A 243 -12.10 17.62 8.80
CA ASP A 243 -11.83 17.32 7.39
C ASP A 243 -11.13 18.49 6.70
N SER A 244 -11.69 19.69 6.82
CA SER A 244 -11.10 20.91 6.22
C SER A 244 -9.71 21.22 6.78
N ALA A 245 -9.49 21.03 8.08
CA ALA A 245 -8.22 21.33 8.71
C ALA A 245 -7.12 20.35 8.26
N GLU A 246 -7.43 19.06 8.24
CA GLU A 246 -6.49 18.03 7.83
C GLU A 246 -6.22 18.07 6.33
N PHE A 247 -7.23 18.28 5.48
CA PHE A 247 -7.02 18.44 4.04
C PHE A 247 -6.18 19.68 3.73
N GLY A 248 -6.50 20.81 4.36
CA GLY A 248 -5.73 22.06 4.19
C GLY A 248 -4.27 21.94 4.62
N ALA A 249 -3.97 21.13 5.64
CA ALA A 249 -2.60 20.85 6.06
C ALA A 249 -1.85 19.92 5.08
N ASN A 250 -2.54 18.93 4.50
CA ASN A 250 -1.93 17.88 3.67
C ASN A 250 -1.85 18.20 2.17
N TYR A 251 -2.64 19.17 1.68
CA TYR A 251 -2.62 19.50 0.26
C TYR A 251 -2.96 20.96 -0.03
N ASN A 252 -2.23 21.53 -1.00
CA ASN A 252 -2.61 22.76 -1.68
C ASN A 252 -1.92 22.81 -3.05
N ALA A 253 -2.68 23.01 -4.13
CA ALA A 253 -2.12 23.00 -5.49
C ALA A 253 -1.04 24.09 -5.72
N SER A 254 -1.10 25.21 -5.00
CA SER A 254 -0.10 26.28 -5.05
C SER A 254 1.08 26.08 -4.09
N GLN A 255 1.05 25.04 -3.26
CA GLN A 255 2.13 24.66 -2.34
C GLN A 255 2.41 23.16 -2.45
N PRO A 256 3.09 22.71 -3.52
CA PRO A 256 3.32 21.28 -3.78
C PRO A 256 4.06 20.55 -2.65
N ASP A 257 4.87 21.26 -1.88
CA ASP A 257 5.63 20.71 -0.75
C ASP A 257 4.75 20.14 0.38
N ARG A 258 3.48 20.56 0.49
CA ARG A 258 2.52 19.94 1.44
C ARG A 258 2.25 18.47 1.12
N SER A 259 2.42 18.10 -0.14
CA SER A 259 2.07 16.77 -0.67
C SER A 259 3.28 15.90 -0.99
N ILE A 260 4.47 16.21 -0.43
CA ILE A 260 5.68 15.40 -0.62
C ILE A 260 5.43 13.92 -0.30
N HIS A 261 4.70 13.62 0.76
CA HIS A 261 4.36 12.25 1.10
C HIS A 261 3.47 11.56 0.03
N ALA A 262 2.50 12.28 -0.55
CA ALA A 262 1.74 11.74 -1.68
C ALA A 262 2.63 11.48 -2.90
N ALA A 263 3.64 12.33 -3.13
CA ALA A 263 4.59 12.15 -4.22
C ALA A 263 5.44 10.89 -4.02
N THR A 264 5.92 10.59 -2.81
CA THR A 264 6.63 9.34 -2.53
C THR A 264 5.70 8.13 -2.60
N PHE A 265 4.47 8.25 -2.10
CA PHE A 265 3.46 7.18 -2.23
C PHE A 265 3.15 6.89 -3.70
N ALA A 266 2.98 7.91 -4.54
CA ALA A 266 2.78 7.74 -5.98
C ALA A 266 3.97 7.03 -6.65
N GLY A 267 5.20 7.35 -6.24
CA GLY A 267 6.41 6.64 -6.65
C GLY A 267 6.39 5.17 -6.24
N SER A 268 5.96 4.88 -5.01
CA SER A 268 5.76 3.52 -4.50
C SER A 268 4.72 2.75 -5.32
N VAL A 269 3.56 3.35 -5.61
CA VAL A 269 2.51 2.73 -6.44
C VAL A 269 3.08 2.31 -7.80
N LEU A 270 3.76 3.22 -8.50
CA LEU A 270 4.36 2.93 -9.79
C LEU A 270 5.41 1.83 -9.69
N SER A 271 6.32 1.91 -8.71
CA SER A 271 7.39 0.93 -8.51
C SER A 271 6.83 -0.48 -8.28
N ARG A 272 5.82 -0.62 -7.39
CA ARG A 272 5.22 -1.91 -7.04
C ARG A 272 4.41 -2.52 -8.20
N LEU A 273 3.61 -1.71 -8.91
CA LEU A 273 2.91 -2.21 -10.09
C LEU A 273 3.91 -2.62 -11.19
N ASN A 274 4.99 -1.86 -11.37
CA ASN A 274 6.04 -2.20 -12.33
C ASN A 274 6.78 -3.50 -11.97
N GLN A 275 6.88 -3.88 -10.70
CA GLN A 275 7.38 -5.20 -10.29
C GLN A 275 6.47 -6.33 -10.84
N THR A 276 5.15 -6.16 -10.75
CA THR A 276 4.18 -7.09 -11.37
C THR A 276 4.32 -7.11 -12.90
N VAL A 277 4.46 -5.95 -13.55
CA VAL A 277 4.66 -5.88 -15.02
C VAL A 277 5.95 -6.58 -15.44
N SER A 278 7.07 -6.26 -14.81
CA SER A 278 8.39 -6.80 -15.14
C SER A 278 8.51 -8.31 -14.89
N SER A 279 7.74 -8.86 -13.94
CA SER A 279 7.62 -10.30 -13.73
C SER A 279 6.62 -10.99 -14.65
N ARG A 280 6.02 -10.26 -15.60
CA ARG A 280 4.96 -10.74 -16.51
C ARG A 280 3.73 -11.25 -15.75
N GLY A 281 3.33 -10.52 -14.71
CA GLY A 281 2.19 -10.86 -13.86
C GLY A 281 2.46 -12.03 -12.91
N GLN A 282 3.70 -12.47 -12.74
CA GLN A 282 4.01 -13.60 -11.87
C GLN A 282 4.03 -13.19 -10.40
N ASN A 283 4.80 -12.17 -10.02
CA ASN A 283 5.06 -11.79 -8.62
C ASN A 283 5.53 -10.31 -8.48
N PRO A 284 5.14 -9.59 -7.40
CA PRO A 284 3.99 -9.91 -6.55
C PRO A 284 2.69 -9.72 -7.33
N LYS A 285 1.65 -10.47 -6.95
CA LYS A 285 0.29 -10.38 -7.48
C LYS A 285 -0.57 -9.48 -6.60
N PHE A 286 -0.39 -9.56 -5.29
CA PHE A 286 -1.10 -8.74 -4.31
C PHE A 286 -0.08 -7.96 -3.48
N THR A 287 -0.16 -6.64 -3.49
CA THR A 287 0.64 -5.76 -2.64
C THR A 287 -0.26 -5.07 -1.62
N LEU A 288 0.09 -5.13 -0.34
CA LEU A 288 -0.56 -4.36 0.73
C LEU A 288 0.43 -3.42 1.39
N LEU A 289 0.06 -2.14 1.46
CA LEU A 289 0.74 -1.11 2.22
C LEU A 289 -0.21 -0.62 3.32
N ALA A 290 0.12 -0.80 4.59
CA ALA A 290 -0.69 -0.25 5.68
C ALA A 290 -0.12 1.10 6.15
N GLY A 291 -0.96 2.13 6.18
CA GLY A 291 -0.57 3.49 6.53
C GLY A 291 -1.70 4.30 7.14
N SER A 292 -1.57 5.62 7.05
CA SER A 292 -2.42 6.57 7.76
C SER A 292 -3.22 7.45 6.79
N TYR A 293 -4.17 8.22 7.33
CA TYR A 293 -5.13 8.98 6.52
C TYR A 293 -4.51 10.18 5.81
N ASP A 294 -3.40 10.71 6.30
CA ASP A 294 -2.65 11.82 5.72
C ASP A 294 -2.13 11.48 4.31
N THR A 295 -1.68 10.23 4.09
CA THR A 295 -1.37 9.69 2.75
C THR A 295 -2.58 9.76 1.82
N PHE A 296 -3.77 9.41 2.31
CA PHE A 296 -5.00 9.49 1.51
C PHE A 296 -5.30 10.95 1.15
N LEU A 297 -5.35 11.86 2.12
CA LEU A 297 -5.70 13.26 1.89
C LEU A 297 -4.74 13.94 0.91
N SER A 298 -3.43 13.75 1.13
CA SER A 298 -2.42 14.31 0.24
C SER A 298 -2.50 13.70 -1.17
N PHE A 299 -2.74 12.38 -1.28
CA PHE A 299 -2.91 11.71 -2.57
C PHE A 299 -4.20 12.13 -3.29
N PHE A 300 -5.32 12.31 -2.57
CA PHE A 300 -6.58 12.79 -3.13
C PHE A 300 -6.39 14.13 -3.85
N GLY A 301 -5.66 15.04 -3.23
CA GLY A 301 -5.28 16.29 -3.86
C GLY A 301 -4.30 16.10 -5.03
N LEU A 302 -3.20 15.37 -4.83
CA LEU A 302 -2.16 15.17 -5.85
C LEU A 302 -2.72 14.50 -7.12
N ALA A 303 -3.63 13.55 -6.95
CA ALA A 303 -4.32 12.82 -8.00
C ALA A 303 -5.54 13.56 -8.55
N ASN A 304 -5.83 14.78 -8.08
CA ASN A 304 -6.99 15.59 -8.50
C ASN A 304 -8.33 14.84 -8.37
N LEU A 305 -8.47 13.99 -7.36
CA LEU A 305 -9.70 13.24 -7.08
C LEU A 305 -10.81 14.14 -6.54
N THR A 306 -10.46 15.28 -5.96
CA THR A 306 -11.41 16.33 -5.54
C THR A 306 -12.24 16.91 -6.70
N ALA A 307 -11.75 16.81 -7.94
CA ALA A 307 -12.53 17.14 -9.13
C ALA A 307 -13.59 16.07 -9.48
N ALA A 308 -13.41 14.84 -9.02
CA ALA A 308 -14.33 13.73 -9.26
C ALA A 308 -15.45 13.65 -8.21
N SER A 309 -15.15 13.96 -6.94
CA SER A 309 -16.15 14.07 -5.87
C SER A 309 -15.68 15.02 -4.77
N ALA A 310 -16.62 15.75 -4.16
CA ALA A 310 -16.36 16.56 -2.97
C ALA A 310 -16.01 15.70 -1.73
N ASP A 311 -16.33 14.40 -1.74
CA ASP A 311 -16.00 13.50 -0.63
C ASP A 311 -14.49 13.32 -0.44
N PHE A 312 -13.69 13.58 -1.47
CA PHE A 312 -12.22 13.53 -1.42
C PHE A 312 -11.57 14.71 -0.67
N TYR A 313 -12.37 15.65 -0.15
CA TYR A 313 -11.92 16.62 0.86
C TYR A 313 -12.03 16.07 2.29
N GLY A 314 -12.76 14.97 2.49
CA GLY A 314 -13.00 14.36 3.79
C GLY A 314 -11.88 13.46 4.25
N LEU A 315 -11.70 13.34 5.58
CA LEU A 315 -10.96 12.24 6.17
C LEU A 315 -11.57 10.92 5.67
N PRO A 316 -10.77 9.94 5.22
CA PRO A 316 -11.27 8.59 5.03
C PRO A 316 -11.74 8.03 6.38
N ASP A 317 -12.77 7.19 6.38
CA ASP A 317 -13.24 6.48 7.58
C ASP A 317 -12.30 5.33 7.97
N TYR A 318 -12.46 4.76 9.16
CA TYR A 318 -11.57 3.69 9.63
C TYR A 318 -11.65 2.46 8.74
N ALA A 319 -10.52 1.81 8.48
CA ALA A 319 -10.36 0.71 7.53
C ALA A 319 -10.64 1.06 6.05
N SER A 320 -10.62 2.35 5.69
CA SER A 320 -10.65 2.76 4.28
C SER A 320 -9.46 2.24 3.49
N THR A 321 -9.67 2.03 2.19
CA THR A 321 -8.63 1.49 1.29
C THR A 321 -8.65 2.20 -0.07
N MET A 322 -7.45 2.43 -0.61
CA MET A 322 -7.23 2.79 -2.02
C MET A 322 -6.64 1.59 -2.75
N VAL A 323 -7.08 1.35 -3.98
CA VAL A 323 -6.63 0.22 -4.78
C VAL A 323 -6.22 0.68 -6.16
N PHE A 324 -5.13 0.12 -6.66
CA PHE A 324 -4.71 0.24 -8.04
C PHE A 324 -4.71 -1.15 -8.65
N GLU A 325 -5.67 -1.43 -9.53
CA GLU A 325 -5.73 -2.66 -10.30
C GLU A 325 -4.91 -2.51 -11.57
N LEU A 326 -4.01 -3.46 -11.83
CA LEU A 326 -3.32 -3.63 -13.11
C LEU A 326 -4.02 -4.74 -13.89
N PHE A 327 -4.59 -4.41 -15.04
CA PHE A 327 -5.45 -5.32 -15.77
C PHE A 327 -5.32 -5.16 -17.28
N THR A 328 -5.78 -6.16 -18.03
CA THR A 328 -6.01 -6.06 -19.48
C THR A 328 -7.51 -6.09 -19.73
N PRO A 329 -8.08 -5.10 -20.44
CA PRO A 329 -9.44 -5.17 -20.95
C PRO A 329 -9.60 -6.39 -21.88
N SER A 330 -10.82 -6.92 -21.98
CA SER A 330 -11.09 -8.15 -22.74
C SER A 330 -10.54 -8.12 -24.17
N THR A 331 -9.57 -8.99 -24.45
CA THR A 331 -9.27 -9.48 -25.80
C THR A 331 -9.35 -11.00 -25.77
N ASP A 332 -9.97 -11.60 -26.79
CA ASP A 332 -10.41 -13.00 -26.94
C ASP A 332 -9.30 -14.10 -26.83
N SER A 333 -8.16 -13.84 -26.20
CA SER A 333 -7.02 -14.74 -26.21
C SER A 333 -6.66 -15.27 -24.82
N SER A 334 -7.00 -16.54 -24.59
CA SER A 334 -6.61 -17.35 -23.44
C SER A 334 -5.09 -17.61 -23.33
N THR A 335 -4.24 -16.93 -24.11
CA THR A 335 -2.82 -17.28 -24.28
C THR A 335 -1.84 -16.11 -24.47
N VAL A 336 -2.25 -14.84 -24.33
CA VAL A 336 -1.31 -13.74 -24.57
C VAL A 336 -0.34 -13.56 -23.40
N GLU A 337 0.96 -13.60 -23.72
CA GLU A 337 2.02 -13.08 -22.85
C GLU A 337 1.65 -11.64 -22.47
N LEU A 338 1.79 -11.28 -21.20
CA LEU A 338 1.46 -9.95 -20.70
C LEU A 338 2.36 -8.90 -21.37
N ASP A 339 1.82 -8.15 -22.32
CA ASP A 339 2.46 -7.00 -22.95
C ASP A 339 2.05 -5.72 -22.21
N ALA A 340 3.03 -4.87 -21.90
CA ALA A 340 2.81 -3.59 -21.24
C ALA A 340 1.93 -2.63 -22.07
N ALA A 341 1.90 -2.80 -23.40
CA ALA A 341 1.07 -1.98 -24.30
C ALA A 341 -0.43 -2.22 -24.12
N ASP A 342 -0.83 -3.41 -23.66
CA ASP A 342 -2.24 -3.80 -23.48
C ASP A 342 -2.75 -3.51 -22.07
N LEU A 343 -1.85 -3.16 -21.14
CA LEU A 343 -2.18 -2.95 -19.74
C LEU A 343 -2.88 -1.62 -19.50
N HIS A 344 -3.78 -1.67 -18.54
CA HIS A 344 -4.51 -0.54 -18.01
C HIS A 344 -4.42 -0.53 -16.48
N VAL A 345 -4.61 0.65 -15.90
CA VAL A 345 -4.71 0.87 -14.47
C VAL A 345 -6.06 1.48 -14.14
N ARG A 346 -6.71 0.93 -13.11
CA ARG A 346 -7.94 1.48 -12.53
C ARG A 346 -7.71 1.77 -11.06
N TYR A 347 -8.07 2.98 -10.64
CA TYR A 347 -8.08 3.36 -9.23
C TYR A 347 -9.46 3.11 -8.63
N LEU A 348 -9.48 2.48 -7.46
CA LEU A 348 -10.69 2.26 -6.68
C LEU A 348 -10.51 2.78 -5.26
N PHE A 349 -11.59 3.27 -4.68
CA PHE A 349 -11.64 3.70 -3.29
C PHE A 349 -12.81 3.01 -2.59
N ARG A 350 -12.56 2.54 -1.37
CA ARG A 350 -13.57 2.09 -0.42
C ARG A 350 -13.41 2.92 0.85
N ASN A 351 -14.46 3.65 1.21
CA ASN A 351 -14.46 4.50 2.39
C ASN A 351 -15.04 3.73 3.58
N GLY A 352 -14.16 3.11 4.37
CA GLY A 352 -14.50 2.43 5.60
C GLY A 352 -14.60 0.91 5.51
N THR A 353 -15.08 0.32 6.61
CA THR A 353 -15.26 -1.13 6.77
C THR A 353 -16.35 -1.70 5.88
N ASP A 354 -17.45 -0.97 5.70
CA ASP A 354 -18.58 -1.38 4.88
C ASP A 354 -18.51 -0.71 3.50
N GLY A 355 -19.22 -1.25 2.51
CA GLY A 355 -19.30 -0.68 1.16
C GLY A 355 -18.50 -1.42 0.11
N ALA A 356 -18.58 -0.95 -1.14
CA ALA A 356 -17.92 -1.57 -2.28
C ALA A 356 -16.73 -0.73 -2.76
N LEU A 357 -15.79 -1.37 -3.44
CA LEU A 357 -14.76 -0.66 -4.20
C LEU A 357 -15.42 0.09 -5.36
N GLN A 358 -15.26 1.41 -5.37
CA GLN A 358 -15.77 2.27 -6.44
C GLN A 358 -14.62 2.85 -7.25
N ALA A 359 -14.72 2.78 -8.58
CA ALA A 359 -13.73 3.33 -9.48
C ALA A 359 -13.86 4.85 -9.62
N PHE A 360 -12.74 5.56 -9.61
CA PHE A 360 -12.70 7.02 -9.81
C PHE A 360 -11.63 7.42 -10.84
N PRO A 361 -11.86 8.49 -11.61
CA PRO A 361 -10.90 8.95 -12.60
C PRO A 361 -9.70 9.61 -11.92
N LEU A 362 -8.51 9.06 -12.15
CA LEU A 362 -7.27 9.66 -11.68
C LEU A 362 -6.90 10.90 -12.52
N PHE A 363 -6.19 11.82 -11.87
CA PHE A 363 -5.47 12.95 -12.47
C PHE A 363 -6.36 13.95 -13.22
N GLY A 364 -7.66 13.96 -12.96
CA GLY A 364 -8.64 14.77 -13.70
C GLY A 364 -8.85 14.30 -15.15
N SER A 365 -8.49 13.05 -15.46
CA SER A 365 -8.59 12.48 -16.81
C SER A 365 -10.03 12.28 -17.31
N GLY A 366 -11.01 12.27 -16.40
CA GLY A 366 -12.40 11.90 -16.71
C GLY A 366 -12.61 10.42 -17.07
N ARG A 367 -11.56 9.58 -16.99
CA ARG A 367 -11.60 8.15 -17.31
C ARG A 367 -11.23 7.32 -16.08
N THR A 368 -12.03 6.31 -15.77
CA THR A 368 -11.76 5.36 -14.68
C THR A 368 -10.68 4.33 -15.02
N GLU A 369 -10.26 4.27 -16.28
CA GLU A 369 -9.26 3.34 -16.80
C GLU A 369 -8.22 4.12 -17.59
N LEU A 370 -6.95 3.97 -17.22
CA LEU A 370 -5.82 4.64 -17.87
C LEU A 370 -4.90 3.59 -18.51
N PRO A 371 -4.51 3.75 -19.79
CA PRO A 371 -3.45 2.94 -20.37
C PRO A 371 -2.19 3.00 -19.52
N TRP A 372 -1.49 1.89 -19.35
CA TRP A 372 -0.33 1.78 -18.48
C TRP A 372 0.75 2.82 -18.79
N GLY A 373 1.08 3.03 -20.08
CA GLY A 373 2.04 4.06 -20.48
C GLY A 373 1.64 5.48 -20.04
N GLU A 374 0.36 5.83 -20.18
CA GLU A 374 -0.16 7.12 -19.73
C GLU A 374 -0.12 7.24 -18.20
N PHE A 375 -0.46 6.18 -17.48
CA PHE A 375 -0.35 6.13 -16.02
C PHE A 375 1.10 6.34 -15.56
N VAL A 376 2.06 5.66 -16.19
CA VAL A 376 3.49 5.79 -15.91
C VAL A 376 3.94 7.24 -16.10
N ASP A 377 3.71 7.83 -17.27
CA ASP A 377 4.12 9.20 -17.58
C ASP A 377 3.51 10.22 -16.60
N THR A 378 2.23 10.03 -16.27
CA THR A 378 1.48 10.94 -15.39
C THR A 378 1.96 10.84 -13.94
N VAL A 379 2.26 9.63 -13.46
CA VAL A 379 2.79 9.42 -12.11
C VAL A 379 4.23 9.90 -12.01
N GLN A 380 5.10 9.61 -12.99
CA GLN A 380 6.50 10.07 -12.99
C GLN A 380 6.63 11.59 -12.96
N ALA A 381 5.70 12.33 -13.57
CA ALA A 381 5.69 13.79 -13.52
C ALA A 381 5.36 14.38 -12.13
N ARG A 382 4.83 13.57 -11.20
CA ARG A 382 4.33 14.01 -9.88
C ARG A 382 5.01 13.30 -8.71
N ALA A 383 5.61 12.14 -8.96
CA ALA A 383 6.19 11.29 -7.95
C ALA A 383 7.59 11.75 -7.55
N ILE A 384 7.97 11.42 -6.31
CA ILE A 384 9.35 11.35 -5.89
C ILE A 384 9.79 9.90 -6.06
N GLY A 385 10.80 9.68 -6.89
CA GLY A 385 11.17 8.35 -7.38
C GLY A 385 12.27 7.63 -6.58
N SER A 386 12.98 8.35 -5.71
CA SER A 386 14.08 7.79 -4.92
C SER A 386 14.15 8.40 -3.52
N ALA A 387 14.71 7.65 -2.56
CA ALA A 387 14.99 8.16 -1.22
C ALA A 387 16.00 9.33 -1.26
N GLU A 388 16.93 9.33 -2.22
CA GLU A 388 17.86 10.45 -2.45
C GLU A 388 17.11 11.73 -2.84
N GLU A 389 16.19 11.63 -3.80
CA GLU A 389 15.36 12.77 -4.21
C GLU A 389 14.51 13.26 -3.03
N TRP A 390 13.93 12.34 -2.25
CA TRP A 390 13.19 12.67 -1.05
C TRP A 390 14.06 13.42 -0.02
N CYS A 391 15.27 12.93 0.28
CA CYS A 391 16.19 13.58 1.20
C CYS A 391 16.49 15.04 0.77
N GLY A 392 16.73 15.25 -0.53
CA GLY A 392 16.94 16.58 -1.10
C GLY A 392 15.69 17.47 -1.04
N ARG A 393 14.52 16.95 -1.41
CA ARG A 393 13.23 17.67 -1.35
C ARG A 393 12.85 18.06 0.08
N CYS A 394 13.00 17.13 1.02
CA CYS A 394 12.62 17.32 2.41
C CYS A 394 13.62 18.14 3.21
N GLN A 395 14.85 18.30 2.72
CA GLN A 395 15.98 18.79 3.52
C GLN A 395 16.09 17.98 4.83
N SER A 396 15.94 16.67 4.71
CA SER A 396 15.87 15.77 5.86
C SER A 396 17.24 15.51 6.47
N THR A 397 17.29 15.36 7.79
CA THR A 397 18.46 14.91 8.53
C THR A 397 18.33 13.46 9.01
N ALA A 398 17.40 12.68 8.43
CA ALA A 398 17.27 11.25 8.72
C ALA A 398 18.61 10.52 8.49
N VAL A 399 18.90 9.49 9.29
CA VAL A 399 20.21 8.84 9.30
C VAL A 399 20.60 8.31 7.92
N PHE A 400 19.65 7.71 7.19
CA PHE A 400 19.90 7.20 5.84
C PHE A 400 20.20 8.30 4.81
N CYS A 401 19.78 9.55 5.04
CA CYS A 401 20.09 10.66 4.13
C CYS A 401 21.58 11.01 4.11
N ALA A 402 22.34 10.66 5.16
CA ALA A 402 23.78 10.83 5.17
C ALA A 402 24.50 10.06 4.05
N ALA A 403 23.91 8.94 3.59
CA ALA A 403 24.45 8.14 2.49
C ALA A 403 24.34 8.83 1.12
N TYR A 404 23.43 9.80 0.99
CA TYR A 404 23.18 10.55 -0.25
C TYR A 404 23.86 11.92 -0.25
N GLY A 405 24.51 12.31 0.84
CA GLY A 405 25.33 13.51 0.90
C GLY A 405 26.57 13.37 0.01
N SER A 406 26.62 14.12 -1.09
CA SER A 406 27.84 14.26 -1.89
C SER A 406 28.89 15.09 -1.13
N GLY A 407 29.89 14.41 -0.55
CA GLY A 407 31.28 14.87 -0.43
C GLY A 407 31.57 16.30 0.04
N THR A 408 31.53 16.52 1.36
CA THR A 408 32.60 17.27 2.04
C THR A 408 33.05 16.48 3.27
N VAL A 409 33.73 15.36 3.03
CA VAL A 409 34.70 14.87 4.01
C VAL A 409 35.86 15.85 3.99
N GLY A 410 35.74 16.90 4.82
CA GLY A 410 36.86 17.76 5.19
C GLY A 410 37.84 16.94 6.02
N GLY A 411 38.71 16.19 5.35
CA GLY A 411 39.85 15.52 5.94
C GLY A 411 41.15 16.08 5.35
N GLY A 412 41.86 16.89 6.14
CA GLY A 412 43.26 17.26 5.91
C GLY A 412 43.47 18.64 5.29
N GLY A 413 43.94 19.59 6.09
CA GLY A 413 44.19 20.96 5.68
C GLY A 413 45.42 21.14 4.79
N SER A 414 45.43 22.27 4.08
CA SER A 414 46.56 23.17 3.80
C SER A 414 46.02 24.42 3.10
N GLU A 415 46.68 25.53 3.38
CA GLU A 415 46.38 26.93 3.04
C GLU A 415 45.99 27.22 1.58
N GLY A 416 45.16 28.26 1.39
CA GLY A 416 45.46 29.28 0.39
C GLY A 416 44.39 29.59 -0.66
N VAL A 417 43.84 30.81 -0.51
CA VAL A 417 43.45 31.79 -1.54
C VAL A 417 41.97 31.84 -1.95
N ASP A 418 41.35 32.94 -1.52
CA ASP A 418 40.07 33.50 -1.94
C ASP A 418 40.02 33.78 -3.45
N VAL A 419 38.95 33.31 -4.12
CA VAL A 419 38.32 34.03 -5.24
C VAL A 419 36.81 33.70 -5.28
N ALA A 420 35.97 34.69 -4.99
CA ALA A 420 34.67 34.87 -5.62
C ALA A 420 34.85 35.89 -6.78
N PRO A 421 33.94 36.07 -7.77
CA PRO A 421 32.53 35.67 -7.79
C PRO A 421 31.97 35.20 -9.18
N ASN A 422 30.65 34.99 -9.19
CA ASN A 422 29.67 35.08 -10.31
C ASN A 422 29.13 33.78 -10.91
N GLY A 423 27.80 33.64 -10.78
CA GLY A 423 26.94 33.50 -11.95
C GLY A 423 26.38 32.12 -12.26
N GLU A 424 25.05 32.11 -12.37
CA GLU A 424 24.23 31.25 -13.23
C GLU A 424 23.60 29.99 -12.64
N GLU A 425 22.27 30.08 -12.56
CA GLU A 425 21.33 29.01 -12.34
C GLU A 425 21.60 27.82 -13.26
N THR A 426 21.80 26.66 -12.67
CA THR A 426 21.78 25.39 -13.39
C THR A 426 20.75 24.49 -12.74
N VAL A 427 19.57 24.45 -13.36
CA VAL A 427 18.56 23.41 -13.16
C VAL A 427 19.23 22.07 -13.45
N SER A 428 19.46 21.26 -12.41
CA SER A 428 20.12 19.96 -12.54
C SER A 428 19.19 18.97 -13.25
N ARG A 429 19.41 18.82 -14.56
CA ARG A 429 18.86 17.72 -15.38
C ARG A 429 19.64 16.43 -15.09
N GLY A 430 19.52 15.94 -13.86
CA GLY A 430 20.28 14.80 -13.34
C GLY A 430 19.40 13.66 -12.82
N ALA A 431 18.41 13.20 -13.61
CA ALA A 431 17.51 12.11 -13.20
C ALA A 431 17.43 10.94 -14.21
N TRP A 432 18.37 10.84 -15.16
CA TRP A 432 18.35 9.77 -16.18
C TRP A 432 19.49 8.73 -16.04
N ILE A 433 20.46 8.96 -15.15
CA ILE A 433 21.61 8.05 -14.97
C ILE A 433 21.26 6.88 -14.03
N ALA A 434 20.37 7.07 -13.05
CA ALA A 434 19.97 6.01 -12.12
C ALA A 434 19.20 4.87 -12.81
N VAL A 435 18.39 5.17 -13.82
CA VAL A 435 17.59 4.17 -14.56
C VAL A 435 18.48 3.26 -15.43
N LEU A 436 19.58 3.78 -15.98
CA LEU A 436 20.54 2.98 -16.77
C LEU A 436 21.43 2.10 -15.90
N VAL A 437 21.77 2.52 -14.68
CA VAL A 437 22.59 1.70 -13.76
C VAL A 437 21.78 0.52 -13.23
N VAL A 438 20.49 0.71 -12.90
CA VAL A 438 19.61 -0.40 -12.49
C VAL A 438 19.40 -1.41 -13.64
N MET A 439 19.24 -0.93 -14.88
CA MET A 439 19.17 -1.79 -16.07
C MET A 439 20.48 -2.55 -16.33
N ALA A 440 21.64 -1.91 -16.19
CA ALA A 440 22.94 -2.54 -16.41
C ALA A 440 23.27 -3.60 -15.33
N VAL A 441 22.94 -3.31 -14.07
CA VAL A 441 23.12 -4.26 -12.95
C VAL A 441 22.15 -5.44 -13.07
N ALA A 442 20.91 -5.20 -13.50
CA ALA A 442 19.95 -6.27 -13.77
C ALA A 442 20.40 -7.16 -14.95
N LEU A 443 20.92 -6.60 -16.03
CA LEU A 443 21.43 -7.38 -17.17
C LEU A 443 22.68 -8.19 -16.80
N ALA A 444 23.61 -7.61 -16.04
CA ALA A 444 24.79 -8.31 -15.55
C ALA A 444 24.43 -9.43 -14.55
N GLY A 445 23.49 -9.17 -13.64
CA GLY A 445 22.99 -10.15 -12.68
C GLY A 445 22.30 -11.34 -13.36
N ASN A 446 21.46 -11.07 -14.37
CA ASN A 446 20.78 -12.11 -15.14
C ASN A 446 21.76 -12.96 -15.99
N MET A 447 22.82 -12.35 -16.54
CA MET A 447 23.86 -13.10 -17.26
C MET A 447 24.68 -14.00 -16.34
N VAL A 448 25.03 -13.52 -15.14
CA VAL A 448 25.77 -14.32 -14.15
C VAL A 448 24.89 -15.49 -13.65
N TRP A 449 23.61 -15.23 -13.38
CA TRP A 449 22.67 -16.28 -12.97
C TRP A 449 22.46 -17.34 -14.07
N ALA A 450 22.30 -16.93 -15.33
CA ALA A 450 22.18 -17.85 -16.46
C ALA A 450 23.46 -18.70 -16.65
N ALA A 451 24.64 -18.10 -16.48
CA ALA A 451 25.90 -18.83 -16.53
C ALA A 451 26.02 -19.86 -15.38
N MET A 452 25.65 -19.47 -14.15
CA MET A 452 25.65 -20.38 -12.99
C MET A 452 24.64 -21.53 -13.17
N TRP A 453 23.46 -21.26 -13.72
CA TRP A 453 22.44 -22.27 -13.99
C TRP A 453 22.88 -23.27 -15.08
N LEU A 454 23.53 -22.79 -16.15
CA LEU A 454 24.09 -23.64 -17.20
C LEU A 454 25.23 -24.54 -16.68
N VAL A 455 26.10 -24.01 -15.81
CA VAL A 455 27.16 -24.79 -15.14
C VAL A 455 26.55 -25.82 -14.18
N GLY A 456 25.51 -25.44 -13.42
CA GLY A 456 24.77 -26.35 -12.54
C GLY A 456 24.12 -27.51 -13.30
N LYS A 457 23.49 -27.25 -14.46
CA LYS A 457 22.93 -28.29 -15.33
C LYS A 457 23.97 -29.24 -15.90
N ARG A 458 25.17 -28.74 -16.24
CA ARG A 458 26.27 -29.58 -16.73
C ARG A 458 26.80 -30.50 -15.64
N ARG A 459 27.02 -29.99 -14.42
CA ARG A 459 27.43 -30.81 -13.27
C ARG A 459 26.40 -31.87 -12.90
N ALA A 460 25.11 -31.50 -12.84
CA ALA A 460 24.04 -32.46 -12.57
C ALA A 460 23.92 -33.55 -13.64
N LYS A 461 24.24 -33.23 -14.90
CA LYS A 461 24.31 -34.22 -15.99
C LYS A 461 25.52 -35.14 -15.83
N GLU A 462 26.69 -34.61 -15.50
CA GLU A 462 27.90 -35.40 -15.25
C GLU A 462 27.74 -36.33 -14.04
N GLU A 463 27.13 -35.85 -12.95
CA GLU A 463 26.82 -36.66 -11.77
C GLU A 463 25.81 -37.78 -12.09
N ARG A 464 24.77 -37.48 -12.89
CA ARG A 464 23.81 -38.50 -13.36
C ARG A 464 24.45 -39.53 -14.28
N MET A 465 25.39 -39.13 -15.15
CA MET A 465 26.12 -40.07 -16.02
C MET A 465 27.11 -40.92 -15.21
N ALA A 466 27.79 -40.35 -14.21
CA ALA A 466 28.67 -41.06 -13.30
C ALA A 466 27.89 -42.08 -12.44
N ALA A 467 26.71 -41.69 -11.93
CA ALA A 467 25.81 -42.59 -11.20
C ALA A 467 25.29 -43.74 -12.09
N ALA A 468 24.93 -43.46 -13.34
CA ALA A 468 24.49 -44.48 -14.29
C ALA A 468 25.61 -45.48 -14.65
N LEU A 469 26.86 -45.01 -14.80
CA LEU A 469 28.03 -45.86 -15.04
C LEU A 469 28.39 -46.73 -13.82
N ALA A 470 28.23 -46.21 -12.60
CA ALA A 470 28.44 -46.98 -11.37
C ALA A 470 27.41 -48.12 -11.20
N VAL A 471 26.15 -47.88 -11.61
CA VAL A 471 25.09 -48.90 -11.60
C VAL A 471 25.35 -49.97 -12.68
N ALA A 472 25.81 -49.56 -13.88
CA ALA A 472 26.15 -50.50 -14.96
C ALA A 472 27.38 -51.38 -14.65
N GLY A 473 28.40 -50.83 -13.96
CA GLY A 473 29.58 -51.58 -13.52
C GLY A 473 29.25 -52.67 -12.48
N LYS A 474 28.24 -52.43 -11.64
CA LYS A 474 27.78 -53.39 -10.63
C LYS A 474 26.96 -54.53 -11.23
N ALA A 475 26.26 -54.29 -12.34
CA ALA A 475 25.54 -55.32 -13.10
C ALA A 475 26.50 -56.21 -13.93
N GLY A 476 27.60 -55.66 -14.46
CA GLY A 476 28.60 -56.42 -15.21
C GLY A 476 29.40 -57.43 -14.36
N SER A 477 29.61 -57.13 -13.08
CA SER A 477 30.33 -58.02 -12.15
C SER A 477 29.50 -59.23 -11.69
N MET A 478 28.18 -59.25 -11.88
CA MET A 478 27.31 -60.38 -11.51
C MET A 478 27.13 -61.40 -12.64
N SER A 479 27.58 -61.12 -13.87
CA SER A 479 27.38 -62.00 -15.03
C SER A 479 28.55 -62.95 -15.34
N SER A 480 29.69 -62.88 -14.63
CA SER A 480 30.88 -63.72 -14.92
C SER A 480 31.10 -64.91 -13.97
N VAL A 481 30.14 -65.24 -13.10
CA VAL A 481 30.21 -66.43 -12.24
C VAL A 481 29.08 -67.37 -12.65
N GLY A 482 29.30 -68.20 -13.66
CA GLY A 482 28.32 -69.20 -14.06
C GLY A 482 28.51 -69.73 -15.48
N LYS A 483 29.64 -70.39 -15.76
CA LYS A 483 29.77 -71.38 -16.83
C LYS A 483 31.11 -72.11 -16.71
N GLU A 484 31.10 -73.26 -16.03
CA GLU A 484 31.94 -74.45 -16.32
C GLU A 484 31.45 -75.64 -15.49
N SER A 485 31.36 -76.82 -16.12
CA SER A 485 30.82 -78.15 -15.71
C SER A 485 29.28 -78.26 -15.58
N VAL A 486 28.54 -79.07 -16.34
CA VAL A 486 28.77 -80.34 -17.09
C VAL A 486 28.30 -80.24 -18.54
#